data_AF-A0A8C7XQW0-F1
#
_entry.id   AF-A0A8C7XQW0-F1
#
_cell.length_a   1.000
_cell.length_b   1.000
_cell.length_c   1.000
_cell.angle_alpha   90.00
_cell.angle_beta   90.00
_cell.angle_gamma   90.00
#
_symmetry.space_group_name_H-M   'P 1'
#
loop_
_entity.id
_entity.type
_entity.pdbx_description
1 polymer ?
#
loop_
_entity_poly.entity_id
_entity_poly.type
_entity_poly.pdbx_seq_one_letter_code
_entity_poly.pdbx_strand_id
1 'polypeptide(L)'
;KRPLSSIIREVCDGWSLSGAEQFALRYADGPQLYITEQSRGDIKNGTILRLAISPVSWFSSMLAFTLTAFLELMDHGIVSWDLISISFIKQIAGYVNQPMVDVSILQRSLAILESMVLNSHSLYHRVAQEITVGQLIGHLQVGNRPIKAEMAHQLYVLQVLTFNLLEERMMTKMDPNDQNHVNPAMDFTQTPPGMLALDNMLYLAKVHQDTYIRIVLENSSREDKHECPFGRCAIELTRTLCEILQVGELPNEGCNDYHPMFFTHDRAWEEFFCVCIQLLNKTWKEMRATSEDFNKVMQVVREQITRALAMKPSSIDQLKNKLRGLNYSEILRLRQSERMSQDDLHSPPIIELRERILPEILELIKQQRLNRLCEGSCFRKLGNRRRQEKFWFCRLSLNHKVLHYGDLDESPQGEVPFELLSDKIPVSDIKSVLTGKDCPHMKEKSALKQNKVLELAFSVLYDPDETLNFVAPNKYEYCIWTDGLCALLGREMGSDLTRSDLDTLISMEMKLRLLDLENITIPEAPPPVPKEPIRHFRFSICGQTEF
;
A
#
# COMPACT_ATOMS: atom_id res chain seq x y z
N LYS A 1 -4.31 -3.95 60.02
CA LYS A 1 -4.33 -5.22 59.26
C LYS A 1 -3.86 -4.93 57.84
N ARG A 2 -2.96 -5.73 57.25
CA ARG A 2 -2.46 -5.50 55.88
C ARG A 2 -3.58 -5.75 54.84
N PRO A 3 -3.80 -4.86 53.85
CA PRO A 3 -4.75 -5.09 52.76
C PRO A 3 -4.40 -6.34 51.94
N LEU A 4 -5.40 -7.05 51.42
CA LEU A 4 -5.21 -8.21 50.53
C LEU A 4 -4.39 -7.83 49.31
N SER A 5 -4.61 -6.65 48.73
CA SER A 5 -3.84 -6.15 47.58
C SER A 5 -2.34 -6.00 47.89
N SER A 6 -1.97 -5.61 49.12
CA SER A 6 -0.57 -5.55 49.56
C SER A 6 0.04 -6.95 49.76
N ILE A 7 -0.76 -7.92 50.20
CA ILE A 7 -0.33 -9.31 50.37
C ILE A 7 -0.16 -9.98 48.99
N ILE A 8 -1.10 -9.78 48.08
CA ILE A 8 -1.04 -10.28 46.70
C ILE A 8 0.19 -9.72 45.98
N ARG A 9 0.48 -8.43 46.15
CA ARG A 9 1.70 -7.82 45.57
C ARG A 9 2.97 -8.48 46.09
N GLU A 10 3.10 -8.67 47.41
CA GLU A 10 4.27 -9.35 47.99
C GLU A 10 4.43 -10.79 47.46
N VAL A 11 3.32 -11.53 47.33
CA VAL A 11 3.34 -12.89 46.75
C VAL A 11 3.76 -12.85 45.28
N CYS A 12 3.24 -11.92 44.50
CA CYS A 12 3.59 -11.75 43.09
C CYS A 12 5.06 -11.37 42.92
N ASP A 13 5.55 -10.41 43.72
CA ASP A 13 6.95 -9.98 43.73
C ASP A 13 7.87 -11.16 44.09
N GLY A 14 7.49 -11.95 45.11
CA GLY A 14 8.22 -13.15 45.51
C GLY A 14 8.25 -14.27 44.45
N TRP A 15 7.27 -14.29 43.53
CA TRP A 15 7.21 -15.23 42.41
C TRP A 15 7.62 -14.62 41.07
N SER A 16 8.16 -13.39 41.07
CA SER A 16 8.53 -12.67 39.84
C SER A 16 7.38 -12.51 38.84
N LEU A 17 6.15 -12.37 39.34
CA LEU A 17 4.96 -12.13 38.53
C LEU A 17 4.67 -10.63 38.46
N SER A 18 4.63 -10.08 37.23
CA SER A 18 4.24 -8.68 36.98
C SER A 18 2.72 -8.52 36.96
N GLY A 19 2.22 -7.37 37.41
CA GLY A 19 0.79 -7.03 37.35
C GLY A 19 -0.03 -7.68 38.46
N ALA A 20 0.34 -7.42 39.72
CA ALA A 20 -0.31 -8.00 40.90
C ALA A 20 -1.84 -7.78 40.95
N GLU A 21 -2.34 -6.73 40.32
CA GLU A 21 -3.76 -6.40 40.15
C GLU A 21 -4.53 -7.42 39.30
N GLN A 22 -3.85 -8.23 38.49
CA GLN A 22 -4.45 -9.28 37.66
C GLN A 22 -4.75 -10.55 38.45
N PHE A 23 -4.28 -10.64 39.69
CA PHE A 23 -4.36 -11.84 40.51
C PHE A 23 -5.22 -11.64 41.76
N ALA A 24 -5.79 -12.74 42.24
CA ALA A 24 -6.52 -12.82 43.49
C ALA A 24 -6.22 -14.14 44.19
N LEU A 25 -6.47 -14.20 45.50
CA LEU A 25 -6.33 -15.44 46.28
C LEU A 25 -7.65 -16.21 46.28
N ARG A 26 -7.55 -17.55 46.16
CA ARG A 26 -8.67 -18.46 46.36
C ARG A 26 -8.23 -19.68 47.17
N TYR A 27 -9.17 -20.37 47.80
CA TYR A 27 -8.86 -21.63 48.49
C TYR A 27 -8.30 -22.67 47.50
N ALA A 28 -7.25 -23.40 47.89
CA ALA A 28 -6.70 -24.48 47.05
C ALA A 28 -7.60 -25.71 47.06
N ASP A 29 -8.27 -25.94 48.19
CA ASP A 29 -9.11 -27.11 48.44
C ASP A 29 -10.61 -26.74 48.51
N GLY A 30 -11.47 -27.75 48.37
CA GLY A 30 -12.92 -27.57 48.42
C GLY A 30 -13.49 -26.79 47.23
N PRO A 31 -14.49 -25.90 47.41
CA PRO A 31 -15.14 -25.18 46.32
C PRO A 31 -14.29 -24.07 45.68
N GLN A 32 -13.04 -23.89 46.14
CA GLN A 32 -12.05 -22.94 45.57
C GLN A 32 -12.57 -21.49 45.44
N LEU A 33 -13.34 -21.02 46.42
CA LEU A 33 -13.91 -19.68 46.44
C LEU A 33 -12.81 -18.60 46.53
N TYR A 34 -13.05 -17.47 45.87
CA TYR A 34 -12.18 -16.30 45.97
C TYR A 34 -12.27 -15.63 47.36
N ILE A 35 -11.13 -15.14 47.82
CA ILE A 35 -11.00 -14.44 49.10
C ILE A 35 -11.16 -12.94 48.85
N THR A 36 -12.11 -12.34 49.57
CA THR A 36 -12.36 -10.89 49.56
C THR A 36 -11.98 -10.29 50.90
N GLU A 37 -11.94 -8.96 50.99
CA GLU A 37 -11.71 -8.29 52.29
C GLU A 37 -12.79 -8.63 53.33
N GLN A 38 -13.97 -9.09 52.88
CA GLN A 38 -15.07 -9.51 53.74
C GLN A 38 -14.91 -10.98 54.18
N SER A 39 -14.51 -11.89 53.28
CA SER A 39 -14.39 -13.33 53.57
C SER A 39 -13.03 -13.74 54.13
N ARG A 40 -12.03 -12.85 54.15
CA ARG A 40 -10.69 -13.16 54.70
C ARG A 40 -10.69 -13.51 56.19
N GLY A 41 -11.75 -13.18 56.93
CA GLY A 41 -11.92 -13.56 58.33
C GLY A 41 -12.11 -15.06 58.54
N ASP A 42 -12.55 -15.78 57.50
CA ASP A 42 -12.88 -17.21 57.56
C ASP A 42 -11.65 -18.12 57.33
N ILE A 43 -10.50 -17.53 57.03
CA ILE A 43 -9.25 -18.26 56.75
C ILE A 43 -8.67 -18.82 58.05
N LYS A 44 -8.47 -20.14 58.11
CA LYS A 44 -7.85 -20.82 59.26
C LYS A 44 -6.34 -20.99 59.05
N ASN A 45 -5.58 -21.00 60.15
CA ASN A 45 -4.15 -21.34 60.08
C ASN A 45 -3.96 -22.77 59.54
N GLY A 46 -3.01 -22.94 58.62
CA GLY A 46 -2.78 -24.20 57.89
C GLY A 46 -3.58 -24.34 56.59
N THR A 47 -4.44 -23.37 56.25
CA THR A 47 -5.14 -23.36 54.95
C THR A 47 -4.17 -23.06 53.81
N ILE A 48 -4.19 -23.90 52.77
CA ILE A 48 -3.43 -23.66 51.54
C ILE A 48 -4.27 -22.80 50.60
N LEU A 49 -3.68 -21.70 50.13
CA LEU A 49 -4.28 -20.79 49.16
C LEU A 49 -3.57 -20.90 47.81
N ARG A 50 -4.32 -20.68 46.74
CA ARG A 50 -3.81 -20.58 45.38
C ARG A 50 -3.92 -19.14 44.91
N LEU A 51 -2.85 -18.62 44.31
CA LEU A 51 -2.91 -17.43 43.49
C LEU A 51 -3.57 -17.77 42.16
N ALA A 52 -4.66 -17.10 41.82
CA ALA A 52 -5.41 -17.31 40.59
C ALA A 52 -5.65 -15.97 39.88
N ILE A 53 -6.02 -16.01 38.61
CA ILE A 53 -6.46 -14.82 37.87
C ILE A 53 -7.66 -14.21 38.61
N SER A 54 -7.67 -12.90 38.79
CA SER A 54 -8.75 -12.19 39.47
C SER A 54 -10.09 -12.41 38.73
N PRO A 55 -11.24 -12.42 39.42
CA PRO A 55 -12.53 -12.59 38.76
C PRO A 55 -12.78 -11.56 37.66
N VAL A 56 -12.30 -10.32 37.86
CA VAL A 56 -12.40 -9.22 36.90
C VAL A 56 -11.54 -9.48 35.66
N SER A 57 -10.28 -9.89 35.86
CA SER A 57 -9.36 -10.24 34.77
C SER A 57 -9.83 -11.47 33.99
N TRP A 58 -10.44 -12.44 34.68
CA TRP A 58 -11.01 -13.64 34.06
C TRP A 58 -12.22 -13.29 33.19
N PHE A 59 -13.12 -12.44 33.68
CA PHE A 59 -14.27 -11.95 32.91
C PHE A 59 -13.84 -11.09 31.72
N SER A 60 -12.86 -10.20 31.89
CA SER A 60 -12.27 -9.40 30.81
C SER A 60 -11.70 -10.29 29.70
N SER A 61 -10.94 -11.32 30.09
CA SER A 61 -10.36 -12.28 29.14
C SER A 61 -11.43 -13.08 28.40
N MET A 62 -12.45 -13.57 29.11
CA MET A 62 -13.56 -14.31 28.51
C MET A 62 -14.32 -13.43 27.50
N LEU A 63 -14.60 -12.17 27.83
CA LEU A 63 -15.25 -11.24 26.92
C LEU A 63 -14.37 -10.97 25.70
N ALA A 64 -13.06 -10.76 25.86
CA ALA A 64 -12.14 -10.58 24.73
C ALA A 64 -12.13 -11.79 23.78
N PHE A 65 -12.12 -13.02 24.31
CA PHE A 65 -12.25 -14.23 23.50
C PHE A 65 -13.61 -14.32 22.80
N THR A 66 -14.68 -13.94 23.49
CA THR A 66 -16.04 -13.93 22.91
C THR A 66 -16.13 -12.92 21.77
N LEU A 67 -15.57 -11.72 21.93
CA LEU A 67 -15.52 -10.70 20.88
C LEU A 67 -14.64 -11.13 19.71
N THR A 68 -13.54 -11.84 19.98
CA THR A 68 -12.67 -12.40 18.94
C THR A 68 -13.41 -13.45 18.12
N ALA A 69 -14.02 -14.44 18.78
CA ALA A 69 -14.81 -15.46 18.11
C ALA A 69 -16.00 -14.86 17.36
N PHE A 70 -16.67 -13.86 17.94
CA PHE A 70 -17.74 -13.12 17.24
C PHE A 70 -17.21 -12.45 15.97
N LEU A 71 -16.10 -11.71 16.06
CA LEU A 71 -15.52 -11.04 14.90
C LEU A 71 -15.10 -12.04 13.83
N GLU A 72 -14.38 -13.10 14.20
CA GLU A 72 -13.99 -14.17 13.27
C GLU A 72 -15.21 -14.78 12.57
N LEU A 73 -16.27 -15.11 13.32
CA LEU A 73 -17.55 -15.62 12.79
C LEU A 73 -18.29 -14.63 11.88
N MET A 74 -18.15 -13.33 12.11
CA MET A 74 -18.76 -12.31 11.28
C MET A 74 -17.92 -12.01 10.02
N ASP A 75 -16.59 -12.03 10.12
CA ASP A 75 -15.64 -11.84 9.03
C ASP A 75 -15.68 -13.00 8.02
N HIS A 76 -16.05 -14.17 8.53
CA HIS A 76 -16.43 -15.36 7.79
C HIS A 76 -17.58 -15.08 6.78
N GLY A 77 -18.52 -14.20 7.11
CA GLY A 77 -19.54 -13.69 6.19
C GLY A 77 -20.82 -14.53 6.06
N ILE A 78 -20.96 -15.67 6.77
CA ILE A 78 -22.22 -16.45 6.86
C ILE A 78 -23.36 -15.56 7.40
N VAL A 79 -23.07 -14.74 8.42
CA VAL A 79 -24.06 -13.91 9.11
C VAL A 79 -23.98 -12.47 8.60
N SER A 80 -25.09 -11.98 8.06
CA SER A 80 -25.17 -10.57 7.64
C SER A 80 -25.02 -9.64 8.84
N TRP A 81 -24.15 -8.64 8.71
CA TRP A 81 -23.99 -7.54 9.67
C TRP A 81 -25.29 -6.76 9.91
N ASP A 82 -26.24 -6.77 8.96
CA ASP A 82 -27.54 -6.08 9.14
C ASP A 82 -28.45 -6.78 10.16
N LEU A 83 -28.15 -8.03 10.54
CA LEU A 83 -28.84 -8.75 11.61
C LEU A 83 -28.43 -8.29 13.02
N ILE A 84 -27.33 -7.52 13.11
CA ILE A 84 -26.84 -7.03 14.38
C ILE A 84 -27.80 -5.99 14.95
N SER A 85 -28.20 -6.21 16.20
CA SER A 85 -29.13 -5.33 16.90
C SER A 85 -28.47 -3.99 17.24
N ILE A 86 -29.28 -2.94 17.28
CA ILE A 86 -28.83 -1.61 17.71
C ILE A 86 -28.31 -1.65 19.16
N SER A 87 -28.89 -2.49 20.02
CA SER A 87 -28.41 -2.67 21.39
C SER A 87 -27.00 -3.25 21.45
N PHE A 88 -26.66 -4.18 20.57
CA PHE A 88 -25.30 -4.71 20.47
C PHE A 88 -24.32 -3.63 20.01
N ILE A 89 -24.65 -2.86 18.97
CA ILE A 89 -23.81 -1.76 18.47
C ILE A 89 -23.52 -0.75 19.59
N LYS A 90 -24.56 -0.35 20.34
CA LYS A 90 -24.44 0.54 21.51
C LYS A 90 -23.53 -0.03 22.60
N GLN A 91 -23.59 -1.34 22.82
CA GLN A 91 -22.75 -2.00 23.81
C GLN A 91 -21.28 -2.01 23.38
N ILE A 92 -20.99 -2.36 22.11
CA ILE A 92 -19.62 -2.34 21.58
C ILE A 92 -19.05 -0.91 21.54
N ALA A 93 -19.83 0.06 21.07
CA ALA A 93 -19.45 1.48 21.12
C ALA A 93 -19.27 1.96 22.57
N GLY A 94 -20.06 1.44 23.51
CA GLY A 94 -19.91 1.69 24.94
C GLY A 94 -18.55 1.25 25.49
N TYR A 95 -17.96 0.16 24.98
CA TYR A 95 -16.59 -0.24 25.35
C TYR A 95 -15.53 0.72 24.80
N VAL A 96 -15.71 1.23 23.58
CA VAL A 96 -14.82 2.24 23.00
C VAL A 96 -14.94 3.59 23.71
N ASN A 97 -16.13 3.95 24.18
CA ASN A 97 -16.37 5.24 24.82
C ASN A 97 -15.86 5.31 26.28
N GLN A 98 -15.38 4.21 26.84
CA GLN A 98 -14.87 4.15 28.21
C GLN A 98 -13.37 4.51 28.28
N PRO A 99 -12.96 5.38 29.22
CA PRO A 99 -11.57 5.82 29.34
C PRO A 99 -10.62 4.76 29.94
N MET A 100 -11.14 3.71 30.57
CA MET A 100 -10.36 2.66 31.24
C MET A 100 -10.90 1.26 30.91
N VAL A 101 -10.90 0.91 29.63
CA VAL A 101 -11.21 -0.45 29.17
C VAL A 101 -9.92 -1.25 28.95
N ASP A 102 -9.99 -2.57 29.11
CA ASP A 102 -8.89 -3.47 28.77
C ASP A 102 -8.48 -3.30 27.30
N VAL A 103 -7.18 -3.24 27.02
CA VAL A 103 -6.63 -3.01 25.67
C VAL A 103 -7.13 -4.05 24.67
N SER A 104 -7.28 -5.30 25.11
CA SER A 104 -7.74 -6.40 24.25
C SER A 104 -9.21 -6.20 23.88
N ILE A 105 -10.05 -5.81 24.85
CA ILE A 105 -11.47 -5.50 24.61
C ILE A 105 -11.61 -4.29 23.69
N LEU A 106 -10.82 -3.23 23.92
CA LEU A 106 -10.84 -2.04 23.08
C LEU A 106 -10.46 -2.36 21.63
N GLN A 107 -9.35 -3.09 21.43
CA GLN A 107 -8.88 -3.44 20.09
C GLN A 107 -9.91 -4.28 19.33
N ARG A 108 -10.53 -5.27 19.99
CA ARG A 108 -11.59 -6.10 19.36
C ARG A 108 -12.85 -5.28 19.08
N SER A 109 -13.22 -4.39 20.00
CA SER A 109 -14.39 -3.52 19.81
C SER A 109 -14.21 -2.59 18.62
N LEU A 110 -13.03 -1.96 18.48
CA LEU A 110 -12.68 -1.13 17.32
C LEU A 110 -12.72 -1.91 16.01
N ALA A 111 -12.12 -3.11 15.98
CA ALA A 111 -12.12 -3.96 14.78
C ALA A 111 -13.54 -4.41 14.36
N ILE A 112 -14.40 -4.73 15.33
CA ILE A 112 -15.81 -5.04 15.08
C ILE A 112 -16.53 -3.84 14.46
N LEU A 113 -16.35 -2.65 15.02
CA LEU A 113 -17.02 -1.44 14.53
C LEU A 113 -16.52 -1.00 13.16
N GLU A 114 -15.22 -1.13 12.90
CA GLU A 114 -14.62 -0.94 11.58
C GLU A 114 -15.24 -1.90 10.56
N SER A 115 -15.33 -3.19 10.90
CA SER A 115 -15.91 -4.21 10.01
C SER A 115 -17.40 -3.93 9.75
N MET A 116 -18.16 -3.46 10.74
CA MET A 116 -19.54 -2.99 10.53
C MET A 116 -19.62 -1.84 9.52
N VAL A 117 -18.72 -0.85 9.66
CA VAL A 117 -18.65 0.33 8.79
C VAL A 117 -18.32 -0.06 7.34
N LEU A 118 -17.35 -0.96 7.15
CA LEU A 118 -16.91 -1.41 5.83
C LEU A 118 -17.98 -2.25 5.11
N ASN A 119 -18.79 -3.01 5.84
CA ASN A 119 -19.74 -3.95 5.25
C ASN A 119 -21.16 -3.40 5.03
N SER A 120 -21.58 -2.31 5.71
CA SER A 120 -22.93 -1.76 5.55
C SER A 120 -23.02 -0.25 5.72
N HIS A 121 -23.53 0.43 4.69
CA HIS A 121 -23.77 1.88 4.74
C HIS A 121 -24.77 2.27 5.85
N SER A 122 -25.73 1.41 6.15
CA SER A 122 -26.70 1.66 7.23
C SER A 122 -26.05 1.59 8.62
N LEU A 123 -25.08 0.67 8.79
CA LEU A 123 -24.33 0.53 10.03
C LEU A 123 -23.32 1.66 10.20
N TYR A 124 -22.71 2.17 9.13
CA TYR A 124 -21.87 3.37 9.18
C TYR A 124 -22.57 4.52 9.90
N HIS A 125 -23.79 4.88 9.47
CA HIS A 125 -24.54 5.99 10.09
C HIS A 125 -24.88 5.71 11.55
N ARG A 126 -25.12 4.45 11.93
CA ARG A 126 -25.38 4.07 13.32
C ARG A 126 -24.12 4.16 14.17
N VAL A 127 -23.00 3.62 13.71
CA VAL A 127 -21.71 3.69 14.42
C VAL A 127 -21.28 5.15 14.60
N ALA A 128 -21.42 5.97 13.55
CA ALA A 128 -21.09 7.40 13.60
C ALA A 128 -21.94 8.21 14.60
N GLN A 129 -23.14 7.73 14.97
CA GLN A 129 -23.96 8.35 16.02
C GLN A 129 -23.52 7.97 17.44
N GLU A 130 -22.88 6.81 17.61
CA GLU A 130 -22.49 6.27 18.92
C GLU A 130 -21.06 6.65 19.32
N ILE A 131 -20.20 7.01 18.36
CA ILE A 131 -18.78 7.30 18.58
C ILE A 131 -18.41 8.66 17.99
N THR A 132 -17.78 9.50 18.82
CA THR A 132 -17.30 10.81 18.39
C THR A 132 -15.84 10.77 17.94
N VAL A 133 -15.48 11.69 17.05
CA VAL A 133 -14.08 11.87 16.61
C VAL A 133 -13.15 12.15 17.79
N GLY A 134 -13.60 12.92 18.79
CA GLY A 134 -12.80 13.21 19.99
C GLY A 134 -12.45 11.96 20.80
N GLN A 135 -13.36 10.98 20.90
CA GLN A 135 -13.10 9.71 21.59
C GLN A 135 -12.08 8.87 20.82
N LEU A 136 -12.21 8.77 19.48
CA LEU A 136 -11.24 8.04 18.65
C LEU A 136 -9.84 8.66 18.74
N ILE A 137 -9.73 9.99 18.74
CA ILE A 137 -8.44 10.68 18.92
C ILE A 137 -7.83 10.36 20.29
N GLY A 138 -8.65 10.28 21.34
CA GLY A 138 -8.17 9.88 22.68
C GLY A 138 -7.45 8.53 22.68
N HIS A 139 -7.92 7.57 21.87
CA HIS A 139 -7.31 6.24 21.72
C HIS A 139 -6.03 6.21 20.87
N LEU A 140 -5.74 7.27 20.11
CA LEU A 140 -4.48 7.41 19.38
C LEU A 140 -3.37 8.00 20.26
N GLN A 141 -3.70 8.59 21.42
CA GLN A 141 -2.75 9.25 22.32
C GLN A 141 -2.05 8.26 23.29
N VAL A 142 -2.34 6.96 23.21
CA VAL A 142 -1.88 5.95 24.17
C VAL A 142 -0.51 5.37 23.78
N GLY A 143 0.56 6.07 24.18
CA GLY A 143 1.93 5.56 24.16
C GLY A 143 2.67 5.70 22.82
N ASN A 144 3.97 6.04 22.90
CA ASN A 144 4.83 6.25 21.74
C ASN A 144 5.52 4.94 21.33
N ARG A 145 4.90 4.15 20.44
CA ARG A 145 5.47 2.91 19.89
C ARG A 145 5.99 3.15 18.47
N PRO A 146 7.05 2.44 18.03
CA PRO A 146 7.51 2.51 16.65
C PRO A 146 6.39 2.04 15.70
N ILE A 147 6.24 2.75 14.59
CA ILE A 147 5.26 2.43 13.54
C ILE A 147 5.67 1.11 12.87
N LYS A 148 4.76 0.13 12.88
CA LYS A 148 4.89 -1.16 12.19
C LYS A 148 4.26 -1.09 10.80
N ALA A 149 4.49 -2.11 9.97
CA ALA A 149 4.00 -2.16 8.58
C ALA A 149 2.49 -1.89 8.44
N GLU A 150 1.65 -2.53 9.26
CA GLU A 150 0.19 -2.32 9.25
C GLU A 150 -0.19 -0.86 9.55
N MET A 151 0.44 -0.23 10.55
CA MET A 151 0.18 1.17 10.86
C MET A 151 0.71 2.11 9.76
N ALA A 152 1.85 1.78 9.15
CA ALA A 152 2.37 2.53 8.01
C ALA A 152 1.42 2.45 6.80
N HIS A 153 0.83 1.28 6.55
CA HIS A 153 -0.22 1.11 5.55
C HIS A 153 -1.43 2.00 5.85
N GLN A 154 -1.93 2.00 7.10
CA GLN A 154 -3.06 2.85 7.49
C GLN A 154 -2.74 4.35 7.35
N LEU A 155 -1.50 4.77 7.61
CA LEU A 155 -1.06 6.15 7.36
C LEU A 155 -0.99 6.49 5.87
N TYR A 156 -0.57 5.53 5.02
CA TYR A 156 -0.64 5.67 3.57
C TYR A 156 -2.10 5.82 3.10
N VAL A 157 -3.00 4.94 3.55
CA VAL A 157 -4.44 5.01 3.24
C VAL A 157 -5.01 6.36 3.67
N LEU A 158 -4.72 6.79 4.90
CA LEU A 158 -5.16 8.09 5.42
C LEU A 158 -4.64 9.25 4.55
N GLN A 159 -3.37 9.21 4.14
CA GLN A 159 -2.80 10.23 3.27
C GLN A 159 -3.50 10.29 1.91
N VAL A 160 -3.74 9.14 1.27
CA VAL A 160 -4.44 9.05 -0.02
C VAL A 160 -5.87 9.61 0.12
N LEU A 161 -6.61 9.18 1.14
CA LEU A 161 -7.97 9.68 1.38
C LEU A 161 -7.99 11.19 1.66
N THR A 162 -7.00 11.69 2.41
CA THR A 162 -6.87 13.13 2.70
C THR A 162 -6.61 13.93 1.42
N PHE A 163 -5.77 13.42 0.51
CA PHE A 163 -5.55 14.04 -0.79
C PHE A 163 -6.77 13.98 -1.69
N ASN A 164 -7.55 12.89 -1.66
CA ASN A 164 -8.76 12.77 -2.48
C ASN A 164 -9.86 13.76 -2.09
N LEU A 165 -9.80 14.36 -0.89
CA LEU A 165 -10.67 15.50 -0.55
C LEU A 165 -10.45 16.71 -1.47
N LEU A 166 -9.30 16.80 -2.14
CA LEU A 166 -8.99 17.84 -3.13
C LEU A 166 -9.58 17.54 -4.51
N GLU A 167 -9.98 16.28 -4.78
CA GLU A 167 -10.47 15.83 -6.09
C GLU A 167 -11.70 16.64 -6.54
N GLU A 168 -12.64 16.91 -5.62
CA GLU A 168 -13.83 17.70 -5.92
C GLU A 168 -13.45 19.08 -6.50
N ARG A 169 -12.52 19.78 -5.85
CA ARG A 169 -12.03 21.09 -6.32
C ARG A 169 -11.16 20.97 -7.56
N MET A 170 -10.38 19.89 -7.68
CA MET A 170 -9.57 19.58 -8.86
C MET A 170 -10.44 19.37 -10.11
N MET A 171 -11.64 18.82 -9.93
CA MET A 171 -12.59 18.51 -10.99
C MET A 171 -13.69 19.57 -11.17
N THR A 172 -13.75 20.56 -10.28
CA THR A 172 -14.66 21.71 -10.41
C THR A 172 -14.13 22.67 -11.45
N LYS A 173 -14.91 22.92 -12.50
CA LYS A 173 -14.61 23.92 -13.53
C LYS A 173 -15.07 25.31 -13.07
N MET A 174 -14.33 26.34 -13.44
CA MET A 174 -14.78 27.73 -13.28
C MET A 174 -15.94 28.03 -14.27
N ASP A 175 -16.95 28.80 -13.85
CA ASP A 175 -17.95 29.35 -14.77
C ASP A 175 -17.40 30.68 -15.34
N PRO A 176 -17.10 30.76 -16.65
CA PRO A 176 -16.48 31.93 -17.24
C PRO A 176 -17.50 33.04 -17.60
N ASN A 177 -18.80 32.84 -17.36
CA ASN A 177 -19.84 33.81 -17.75
C ASN A 177 -19.86 35.10 -16.90
N ASP A 178 -18.88 35.29 -16.02
CA ASP A 178 -18.81 36.42 -15.09
C ASP A 178 -18.00 37.65 -15.57
N GLN A 179 -17.72 37.80 -16.89
CA GLN A 179 -17.43 39.06 -17.66
C GLN A 179 -16.38 38.93 -18.81
N ASN A 180 -16.69 39.57 -19.95
CA ASN A 180 -15.90 40.21 -21.04
C ASN A 180 -14.56 39.62 -21.64
N HIS A 181 -14.17 40.22 -22.78
CA HIS A 181 -13.56 39.64 -24.00
C HIS A 181 -12.10 39.09 -23.98
N VAL A 182 -11.43 38.98 -22.83
CA VAL A 182 -10.23 38.14 -22.61
C VAL A 182 -10.30 37.68 -21.16
N ASN A 183 -10.84 36.48 -20.92
CA ASN A 183 -11.19 36.05 -19.57
C ASN A 183 -10.20 34.97 -19.07
N PRO A 184 -9.27 35.30 -18.14
CA PRO A 184 -8.37 34.30 -17.53
C PRO A 184 -9.13 33.21 -16.77
N ALA A 185 -10.43 33.41 -16.46
CA ALA A 185 -11.30 32.35 -15.95
C ALA A 185 -11.37 31.13 -16.87
N MET A 186 -11.20 31.31 -18.19
CA MET A 186 -11.22 30.22 -19.16
C MET A 186 -10.13 29.19 -18.89
N ASP A 187 -8.98 29.59 -18.34
CA ASP A 187 -7.88 28.67 -18.04
C ASP A 187 -8.23 27.70 -16.89
N PHE A 188 -9.17 28.08 -16.02
CA PHE A 188 -9.69 27.28 -14.90
C PHE A 188 -10.93 26.45 -15.28
N THR A 189 -11.38 26.50 -16.54
CA THR A 189 -12.43 25.60 -17.05
C THR A 189 -11.88 24.21 -17.38
N GLN A 190 -10.55 24.07 -17.51
CA GLN A 190 -9.89 22.80 -17.77
C GLN A 190 -9.64 22.05 -16.47
N THR A 191 -10.03 20.77 -16.45
CA THR A 191 -9.83 19.87 -15.31
C THR A 191 -9.07 18.62 -15.77
N PRO A 192 -8.02 18.19 -15.04
CA PRO A 192 -7.39 18.88 -13.91
C PRO A 192 -6.63 20.16 -14.35
N PRO A 193 -6.40 21.14 -13.46
CA PRO A 193 -6.75 21.16 -12.04
C PRO A 193 -7.99 21.98 -11.66
N GLY A 194 -8.69 22.58 -12.62
CA GLY A 194 -9.90 23.38 -12.36
C GLY A 194 -9.70 24.46 -11.30
N MET A 195 -10.67 24.57 -10.39
CA MET A 195 -10.67 25.56 -9.31
C MET A 195 -9.58 25.33 -8.25
N LEU A 196 -8.99 24.13 -8.14
CA LEU A 196 -7.92 23.86 -7.17
C LEU A 196 -6.68 24.73 -7.42
N ALA A 197 -6.36 25.03 -8.68
CA ALA A 197 -5.25 25.94 -8.97
C ALA A 197 -5.52 27.37 -8.47
N LEU A 198 -6.76 27.83 -8.56
CA LEU A 198 -7.15 29.13 -8.04
C LEU A 198 -7.08 29.16 -6.51
N ASP A 199 -7.53 28.09 -5.85
CA ASP A 199 -7.45 27.96 -4.39
C ASP A 199 -5.98 28.00 -3.91
N ASN A 200 -5.08 27.32 -4.63
CA ASN A 200 -3.64 27.33 -4.38
C ASN A 200 -3.03 28.74 -4.54
N MET A 201 -3.37 29.45 -5.63
CA MET A 201 -2.92 30.83 -5.85
C MET A 201 -3.42 31.77 -4.75
N LEU A 202 -4.69 31.62 -4.36
CA LEU A 202 -5.32 32.43 -3.32
C LEU A 202 -4.67 32.17 -1.96
N TYR A 203 -4.34 30.91 -1.66
CA TYR A 203 -3.61 30.54 -0.45
C TYR A 203 -2.24 31.23 -0.42
N LEU A 204 -1.46 31.11 -1.49
CA LEU A 204 -0.16 31.77 -1.64
C LEU A 204 -0.27 33.29 -1.44
N ALA A 205 -1.27 33.92 -2.05
CA ALA A 205 -1.49 35.36 -1.94
C ALA A 205 -1.90 35.83 -0.53
N LYS A 206 -2.66 35.02 0.21
CA LYS A 206 -3.15 35.37 1.55
C LYS A 206 -2.18 35.01 2.66
N VAL A 207 -1.53 33.85 2.57
CA VAL A 207 -0.67 33.31 3.63
C VAL A 207 0.78 33.75 3.46
N HIS A 208 1.29 33.76 2.23
CA HIS A 208 2.67 34.13 1.90
C HIS A 208 2.71 35.34 0.96
N GLN A 209 2.03 36.42 1.38
CA GLN A 209 1.79 37.61 0.56
C GLN A 209 3.07 38.21 -0.05
N ASP A 210 4.15 38.34 0.73
CA ASP A 210 5.43 38.87 0.24
C ASP A 210 6.02 38.01 -0.88
N THR A 211 5.89 36.68 -0.77
CA THR A 211 6.35 35.75 -1.80
C THR A 211 5.49 35.87 -3.06
N TYR A 212 4.18 35.95 -2.90
CA TYR A 212 3.25 36.16 -4.02
C TYR A 212 3.56 37.45 -4.78
N ILE A 213 3.58 38.58 -4.07
CA ILE A 213 3.84 39.91 -4.65
C ILE A 213 5.18 39.91 -5.36
N ARG A 214 6.22 39.35 -4.73
CA ARG A 214 7.56 39.26 -5.32
C ARG A 214 7.54 38.45 -6.62
N ILE A 215 6.94 37.26 -6.65
CA ILE A 215 6.88 36.43 -7.87
C ILE A 215 6.11 37.14 -8.99
N VAL A 216 4.98 37.78 -8.67
CA VAL A 216 4.15 38.48 -9.67
C VAL A 216 4.89 39.69 -10.22
N LEU A 217 5.39 40.58 -9.36
CA LEU A 217 6.07 41.81 -9.80
C LEU A 217 7.39 41.52 -10.52
N GLU A 218 8.18 40.54 -10.07
CA GLU A 218 9.42 40.15 -10.73
C GLU A 218 9.22 39.70 -12.18
N ASN A 219 8.03 39.20 -12.53
CA ASN A 219 7.74 38.68 -13.86
C ASN A 219 6.85 39.61 -14.70
N SER A 220 5.91 40.35 -14.09
CA SER A 220 5.04 41.30 -14.80
C SER A 220 5.75 42.60 -15.21
N SER A 221 6.84 42.97 -14.54
CA SER A 221 7.62 44.17 -14.87
C SER A 221 8.80 43.90 -15.80
N ARG A 222 8.93 42.67 -16.31
CA ARG A 222 9.99 42.31 -17.27
C ARG A 222 9.51 42.55 -18.69
N GLU A 223 10.34 43.26 -19.46
CA GLU A 223 10.13 43.46 -20.90
C GLU A 223 10.96 42.47 -21.74
N ASP A 224 11.75 41.60 -21.10
CA ASP A 224 12.53 40.57 -21.77
C ASP A 224 11.72 39.28 -22.02
N LYS A 225 12.20 38.42 -22.92
CA LYS A 225 11.54 37.14 -23.26
C LYS A 225 11.58 36.10 -22.13
N HIS A 226 12.08 36.47 -20.95
CA HIS A 226 12.33 35.55 -19.83
C HIS A 226 11.31 35.72 -18.69
N GLU A 227 10.19 36.40 -18.93
CA GLU A 227 9.07 36.43 -18.00
C GLU A 227 8.50 35.01 -17.77
N CYS A 228 8.28 34.67 -16.50
CA CYS A 228 7.63 33.43 -16.10
C CYS A 228 6.11 33.67 -16.02
N PRO A 229 5.27 33.01 -16.85
CA PRO A 229 3.84 33.26 -16.89
C PRO A 229 3.14 32.66 -15.66
N PHE A 230 3.03 33.44 -14.58
CA PHE A 230 2.58 32.99 -13.26
C PHE A 230 1.29 32.14 -13.30
N GLY A 231 0.23 32.63 -13.95
CA GLY A 231 -1.05 31.92 -14.03
C GLY A 231 -0.92 30.54 -14.67
N ARG A 232 -0.30 30.49 -15.85
CA ARG A 232 -0.04 29.23 -16.58
C ARG A 232 0.85 28.28 -15.78
N CYS A 233 1.91 28.79 -15.14
CA CYS A 233 2.81 28.00 -14.31
C CYS A 233 2.09 27.39 -13.09
N ALA A 234 1.25 28.16 -12.40
CA ALA A 234 0.55 27.68 -11.21
C ALA A 234 -0.55 26.66 -11.55
N ILE A 235 -1.24 26.80 -12.69
CA ILE A 235 -2.18 25.79 -13.20
C ILE A 235 -1.44 24.50 -13.54
N GLU A 236 -0.38 24.58 -14.35
CA GLU A 236 0.38 23.39 -14.76
C GLU A 236 1.09 22.71 -13.58
N LEU A 237 1.60 23.50 -12.63
CA LEU A 237 2.19 22.98 -11.41
C LEU A 237 1.15 22.23 -10.58
N THR A 238 -0.04 22.81 -10.37
CA THR A 238 -1.10 22.14 -9.61
C THR A 238 -1.45 20.80 -10.24
N ARG A 239 -1.63 20.75 -11.57
CA ARG A 239 -1.85 19.49 -12.30
C ARG A 239 -0.71 18.49 -12.07
N THR A 240 0.53 18.95 -12.22
CA THR A 240 1.72 18.11 -12.01
C THR A 240 1.79 17.54 -10.59
N LEU A 241 1.45 18.34 -9.57
CA LEU A 241 1.42 17.87 -8.18
C LEU A 241 0.31 16.83 -7.96
N CYS A 242 -0.87 17.04 -8.55
CA CYS A 242 -1.96 16.06 -8.49
C CYS A 242 -1.55 14.72 -9.11
N GLU A 243 -0.86 14.74 -10.24
CA GLU A 243 -0.37 13.52 -10.89
C GLU A 243 0.74 12.82 -10.08
N ILE A 244 1.71 13.58 -9.55
CA ILE A 244 2.79 13.01 -8.73
C ILE A 244 2.24 12.33 -7.47
N LEU A 245 1.24 12.96 -6.83
CA LEU A 245 0.63 12.48 -5.59
C LEU A 245 -0.60 11.59 -5.82
N GLN A 246 -0.95 11.29 -7.08
CA GLN A 246 -2.06 10.42 -7.47
C GLN A 246 -3.41 10.83 -6.83
N VAL A 247 -3.69 12.14 -6.84
CA VAL A 247 -4.94 12.69 -6.29
C VAL A 247 -6.14 12.16 -7.07
N GLY A 248 -7.11 11.56 -6.37
CA GLY A 248 -8.30 10.92 -6.93
C GLY A 248 -8.19 9.39 -7.06
N GLU A 249 -7.00 8.81 -6.88
CA GLU A 249 -6.82 7.36 -6.92
C GLU A 249 -7.21 6.70 -5.60
N LEU A 250 -7.75 5.47 -5.66
CA LEU A 250 -8.05 4.69 -4.47
C LEU A 250 -6.77 4.09 -3.88
N PRO A 251 -6.68 3.90 -2.55
CA PRO A 251 -5.49 3.33 -1.92
C PRO A 251 -5.26 1.87 -2.33
N ASN A 252 -3.99 1.49 -2.48
CA ASN A 252 -3.56 0.14 -2.85
C ASN A 252 -3.18 -0.69 -1.61
N GLU A 253 -3.75 -1.90 -1.46
CA GLU A 253 -3.55 -2.81 -0.30
C GLU A 253 -2.08 -3.23 -0.04
N GLY A 254 -1.20 -3.13 -1.05
CA GLY A 254 0.22 -3.51 -0.93
C GLY A 254 1.20 -2.36 -0.65
N CYS A 255 0.73 -1.11 -0.56
CA CYS A 255 1.61 0.04 -0.39
C CYS A 255 1.71 0.47 1.08
N ASN A 256 2.94 0.62 1.58
CA ASN A 256 3.22 1.10 2.94
C ASN A 256 3.93 2.46 2.95
N ASP A 257 4.05 3.10 1.78
CA ASP A 257 4.83 4.33 1.64
C ASP A 257 3.96 5.57 1.79
N TYR A 258 4.33 6.45 2.72
CA TYR A 258 3.67 7.72 2.96
C TYR A 258 4.72 8.81 3.18
N HIS A 259 4.30 10.07 3.09
CA HIS A 259 5.16 11.24 3.16
C HIS A 259 4.90 12.00 4.48
N PRO A 260 5.75 11.83 5.52
CA PRO A 260 5.50 12.38 6.85
C PRO A 260 5.31 13.90 6.87
N MET A 261 5.94 14.63 5.93
CA MET A 261 5.81 16.08 5.84
C MET A 261 4.36 16.58 5.70
N PHE A 262 3.45 15.80 5.10
CA PHE A 262 2.05 16.21 4.96
C PHE A 262 1.25 16.15 6.27
N PHE A 263 1.80 15.52 7.30
CA PHE A 263 1.22 15.49 8.65
C PHE A 263 1.79 16.58 9.56
N THR A 264 2.67 17.45 9.05
CA THR A 264 3.30 18.53 9.85
C THR A 264 2.53 19.86 9.81
N HIS A 265 1.48 19.95 8.98
CA HIS A 265 0.70 21.18 8.80
C HIS A 265 -0.72 20.87 8.32
N ASP A 266 -1.72 21.58 8.83
CA ASP A 266 -3.14 21.36 8.47
C ASP A 266 -3.43 21.64 6.98
N ARG A 267 -2.67 22.55 6.39
CA ARG A 267 -2.71 22.95 4.98
C ARG A 267 -1.41 22.55 4.27
N ALA A 268 -0.94 21.33 4.52
CA ALA A 268 0.35 20.88 4.01
C ALA A 268 0.39 20.79 2.47
N TRP A 269 -0.74 20.50 1.83
CA TRP A 269 -0.86 20.57 0.37
C TRP A 269 -0.52 21.96 -0.16
N GLU A 270 -1.11 23.01 0.41
CA GLU A 270 -0.87 24.37 -0.05
C GLU A 270 0.53 24.87 0.29
N GLU A 271 1.07 24.51 1.47
CA GLU A 271 2.47 24.78 1.81
C GLU A 271 3.43 24.10 0.81
N PHE A 272 3.14 22.84 0.44
CA PHE A 272 3.88 22.11 -0.57
C PHE A 272 3.81 22.81 -1.95
N PHE A 273 2.63 23.28 -2.36
CA PHE A 273 2.47 24.11 -3.56
C PHE A 273 3.32 25.39 -3.49
N CYS A 274 3.31 26.10 -2.35
CA CYS A 274 4.08 27.33 -2.15
C CYS A 274 5.59 27.10 -2.26
N VAL A 275 6.09 25.95 -1.81
CA VAL A 275 7.49 25.54 -2.03
C VAL A 275 7.76 25.26 -3.50
N CYS A 276 6.86 24.52 -4.16
CA CYS A 276 7.05 24.11 -5.55
C CYS A 276 6.95 25.27 -6.55
N ILE A 277 6.11 26.28 -6.31
CA ILE A 277 6.02 27.45 -7.20
C ILE A 277 7.24 28.35 -7.08
N GLN A 278 7.85 28.43 -5.89
CA GLN A 278 9.14 29.11 -5.69
C GLN A 278 10.27 28.36 -6.38
N LEU A 279 10.28 27.02 -6.27
CA LEU A 279 11.21 26.16 -7.02
C LEU A 279 11.06 26.38 -8.53
N LEU A 280 9.83 26.37 -9.06
CA LEU A 280 9.56 26.61 -10.47
C LEU A 280 10.13 27.95 -10.93
N ASN A 281 9.84 29.04 -10.22
CA ASN A 281 10.36 30.36 -10.57
C ASN A 281 11.90 30.42 -10.49
N LYS A 282 12.51 29.71 -9.55
CA LYS A 282 13.97 29.57 -9.45
C LYS A 282 14.54 28.80 -10.64
N THR A 283 14.02 27.60 -10.93
CA THR A 283 14.47 26.75 -12.03
C THR A 283 14.29 27.45 -13.39
N TRP A 284 13.19 28.19 -13.58
CA TRP A 284 12.97 29.02 -14.77
C TRP A 284 14.12 30.01 -15.01
N LYS A 285 14.57 30.70 -13.94
CA LYS A 285 15.70 31.65 -13.99
C LYS A 285 17.03 30.94 -14.20
N GLU A 286 17.28 29.82 -13.53
CA GLU A 286 18.50 29.02 -13.71
C GLU A 286 18.65 28.51 -15.15
N MET A 287 17.54 28.15 -15.79
CA MET A 287 17.51 27.73 -17.19
C MET A 287 17.57 28.89 -18.19
N ARG A 288 17.44 30.15 -17.72
CA ARG A 288 17.20 31.33 -18.57
C ARG A 288 16.09 31.06 -19.60
N ALA A 289 15.02 30.43 -19.13
CA ALA A 289 13.95 29.93 -19.99
C ALA A 289 13.15 31.06 -20.64
N THR A 290 12.52 30.74 -21.76
CA THR A 290 11.49 31.57 -22.41
C THR A 290 10.16 30.81 -22.43
N SER A 291 9.08 31.44 -22.88
CA SER A 291 7.77 30.78 -23.01
C SER A 291 7.78 29.52 -23.88
N GLU A 292 8.74 29.39 -24.81
CA GLU A 292 8.92 28.19 -25.66
C GLU A 292 9.50 27.00 -24.88
N ASP A 293 10.28 27.25 -23.82
CA ASP A 293 10.89 26.22 -22.99
C ASP A 293 9.98 25.75 -21.86
N PHE A 294 8.77 26.29 -21.74
CA PHE A 294 7.84 26.04 -20.64
C PHE A 294 7.70 24.56 -20.30
N ASN A 295 7.44 23.70 -21.30
CA ASN A 295 7.26 22.26 -21.07
C ASN A 295 8.55 21.59 -20.54
N LYS A 296 9.72 22.03 -21.01
CA LYS A 296 11.01 21.50 -20.55
C LYS A 296 11.27 21.91 -19.09
N VAL A 297 10.96 23.17 -18.74
CA VAL A 297 11.08 23.65 -17.36
C VAL A 297 10.16 22.84 -16.45
N MET A 298 8.90 22.62 -16.84
CA MET A 298 7.96 21.80 -16.06
C MET A 298 8.44 20.37 -15.90
N GLN A 299 9.07 19.77 -16.92
CA GLN A 299 9.66 18.44 -16.82
C GLN A 299 10.83 18.39 -15.82
N VAL A 300 11.72 19.40 -15.84
CA VAL A 300 12.81 19.53 -14.85
C VAL A 300 12.23 19.69 -13.44
N VAL A 301 11.22 20.55 -13.26
CA VAL A 301 10.57 20.79 -11.97
C VAL A 301 9.89 19.53 -11.45
N ARG A 302 9.18 18.78 -12.32
CA ARG A 302 8.62 17.47 -11.98
C ARG A 302 9.70 16.53 -11.45
N GLU A 303 10.82 16.41 -12.17
CA GLU A 303 11.93 15.56 -11.76
C GLU A 303 12.57 16.00 -10.43
N GLN A 304 12.76 17.31 -10.22
CA GLN A 304 13.24 17.86 -8.95
C GLN A 304 12.31 17.46 -7.79
N ILE A 305 11.00 17.59 -7.98
CA ILE A 305 10.00 17.24 -6.96
C ILE A 305 9.99 15.73 -6.71
N THR A 306 9.91 14.89 -7.75
CA THR A 306 9.87 13.43 -7.60
C THR A 306 11.14 12.90 -6.93
N ARG A 307 12.33 13.39 -7.32
CA ARG A 307 13.59 13.02 -6.64
C ARG A 307 13.61 13.47 -5.18
N ALA A 308 13.12 14.67 -4.88
CA ALA A 308 13.06 15.16 -3.51
C ALA A 308 12.10 14.34 -2.64
N LEU A 309 10.93 13.96 -3.16
CA LEU A 309 9.97 13.11 -2.47
C LEU A 309 10.51 11.70 -2.19
N ALA A 310 11.27 11.13 -3.14
CA ALA A 310 11.94 9.84 -2.97
C ALA A 310 12.95 9.82 -1.81
N MET A 311 13.47 10.99 -1.40
CA MET A 311 14.35 11.13 -0.24
C MET A 311 13.59 11.17 1.10
N LYS A 312 12.26 11.01 1.08
CA LYS A 312 11.33 10.99 2.24
C LYS A 312 11.58 12.11 3.27
N PRO A 313 11.46 13.39 2.85
CA PRO A 313 11.59 14.50 3.79
C PRO A 313 10.51 14.41 4.88
N SER A 314 10.91 14.62 6.14
CA SER A 314 9.99 14.51 7.28
C SER A 314 9.26 15.82 7.60
N SER A 315 9.62 16.93 6.95
CA SER A 315 8.96 18.23 7.09
C SER A 315 9.08 19.08 5.82
N ILE A 316 8.22 20.09 5.69
CA ILE A 316 8.26 21.05 4.57
C ILE A 316 9.62 21.78 4.49
N ASP A 317 10.26 22.08 5.62
CA ASP A 317 11.58 22.72 5.62
C ASP A 317 12.70 21.77 5.18
N GLN A 318 12.62 20.48 5.53
CA GLN A 318 13.53 19.49 4.97
C GLN A 318 13.35 19.37 3.46
N LEU A 319 12.11 19.35 2.96
CA LEU A 319 11.84 19.38 1.53
C LEU A 319 12.50 20.59 0.85
N LYS A 320 12.32 21.80 1.40
CA LYS A 320 12.98 23.02 0.90
C LYS A 320 14.51 22.84 0.83
N ASN A 321 15.12 22.27 1.86
CA ASN A 321 16.57 22.03 1.88
C ASN A 321 17.02 20.99 0.84
N LYS A 322 16.28 19.90 0.65
CA LYS A 322 16.56 18.92 -0.43
C LYS A 322 16.45 19.56 -1.81
N LEU A 323 15.40 20.34 -2.05
CA LEU A 323 15.19 21.06 -3.30
C LEU A 323 16.26 22.13 -3.58
N ARG A 324 16.86 22.75 -2.55
CA ARG A 324 18.01 23.65 -2.75
C ARG A 324 19.22 22.93 -3.33
N GLY A 325 19.44 21.67 -2.93
CA GLY A 325 20.52 20.82 -3.47
C GLY A 325 20.24 20.33 -4.90
N LEU A 326 18.98 20.11 -5.25
CA LEU A 326 18.53 19.66 -6.57
C LEU A 326 18.31 20.84 -7.54
N ASN A 327 19.29 21.74 -7.68
CA ASN A 327 19.22 22.84 -8.65
C ASN A 327 19.34 22.31 -10.11
N TYR A 328 19.12 23.18 -11.11
CA TYR A 328 19.15 22.76 -12.52
C TYR A 328 20.46 22.09 -12.93
N SER A 329 21.61 22.61 -12.49
CA SER A 329 22.93 22.03 -12.80
C SER A 329 23.12 20.63 -12.21
N GLU A 330 22.62 20.41 -10.99
CA GLU A 330 22.66 19.10 -10.36
C GLU A 330 21.75 18.10 -11.08
N ILE A 331 20.55 18.51 -11.50
CA ILE A 331 19.68 17.66 -12.31
C ILE A 331 20.34 17.28 -13.63
N LEU A 332 21.02 18.22 -14.30
CA LEU A 332 21.79 17.91 -15.51
C LEU A 332 22.92 16.91 -15.22
N ARG A 333 23.65 17.09 -14.11
CA ARG A 333 24.72 16.16 -13.70
C ARG A 333 24.18 14.75 -13.43
N LEU A 334 23.05 14.65 -12.73
CA LEU A 334 22.38 13.37 -12.46
C LEU A 334 21.92 12.69 -13.76
N ARG A 335 21.24 13.43 -14.64
CA ARG A 335 20.84 12.92 -15.96
C ARG A 335 22.04 12.46 -16.79
N GLN A 336 23.15 13.20 -16.74
CA GLN A 336 24.37 12.82 -17.45
C GLN A 336 24.97 11.54 -16.85
N SER A 337 25.06 11.44 -15.52
CA SER A 337 25.52 10.24 -14.84
C SER A 337 24.64 9.01 -15.14
N GLU A 338 23.32 9.20 -15.19
CA GLU A 338 22.37 8.15 -15.53
C GLU A 338 22.49 7.73 -16.99
N ARG A 339 22.68 8.68 -17.92
CA ARG A 339 22.95 8.38 -19.33
C ARG A 339 24.27 7.65 -19.53
N MET A 340 25.35 8.05 -18.84
CA MET A 340 26.62 7.34 -18.91
C MET A 340 26.47 5.90 -18.41
N SER A 341 25.79 5.72 -17.28
CA SER A 341 25.48 4.37 -16.75
C SER A 341 24.53 3.58 -17.65
N GLN A 342 23.62 4.25 -18.38
CA GLN A 342 22.68 3.62 -19.29
C GLN A 342 23.33 3.26 -20.65
N ASP A 343 24.23 4.10 -21.15
CA ASP A 343 25.04 3.82 -22.35
C ASP A 343 25.97 2.62 -22.08
N ASP A 344 26.54 2.52 -20.86
CA ASP A 344 27.25 1.31 -20.43
C ASP A 344 26.32 0.09 -20.45
N LEU A 345 25.08 0.21 -19.95
CA LEU A 345 24.06 -0.84 -20.01
C LEU A 345 23.60 -1.23 -21.43
N HIS A 346 23.96 -0.44 -22.45
CA HIS A 346 23.71 -0.72 -23.86
C HIS A 346 24.95 -1.22 -24.62
N SER A 347 26.09 -1.41 -23.93
CA SER A 347 27.27 -2.01 -24.53
C SER A 347 27.01 -3.49 -24.94
N PRO A 348 27.60 -3.98 -26.05
CA PRO A 348 27.39 -5.35 -26.51
C PRO A 348 27.64 -6.44 -25.43
N PRO A 349 28.70 -6.35 -24.59
CA PRO A 349 28.92 -7.34 -23.53
C PRO A 349 27.83 -7.34 -22.45
N ILE A 350 27.28 -6.16 -22.13
CA ILE A 350 26.19 -6.05 -21.15
C ILE A 350 24.87 -6.55 -21.76
N ILE A 351 24.58 -6.27 -23.02
CA ILE A 351 23.42 -6.83 -23.71
C ILE A 351 23.52 -8.37 -23.74
N GLU A 352 24.68 -8.92 -24.10
CA GLU A 352 24.91 -10.37 -24.10
C GLU A 352 24.73 -10.97 -22.70
N LEU A 353 25.25 -10.30 -21.66
CA LEU A 353 25.06 -10.73 -20.27
C LEU A 353 23.58 -10.70 -19.87
N ARG A 354 22.86 -9.63 -20.23
CA ARG A 354 21.42 -9.48 -19.98
C ARG A 354 20.63 -10.59 -20.66
N GLU A 355 20.91 -10.90 -21.92
CA GLU A 355 20.26 -11.98 -22.67
C GLU A 355 20.54 -13.36 -22.07
N ARG A 356 21.72 -13.58 -21.48
CA ARG A 356 22.06 -14.83 -20.78
C ARG A 356 21.36 -14.98 -19.43
N ILE A 357 21.16 -13.88 -18.70
CA ILE A 357 20.51 -13.86 -17.38
C ILE A 357 18.98 -13.89 -17.50
N LEU A 358 18.42 -13.29 -18.57
CA LEU A 358 16.99 -13.14 -18.78
C LEU A 358 16.18 -14.44 -18.57
N PRO A 359 16.58 -15.61 -19.10
CA PRO A 359 15.83 -16.85 -18.91
C PRO A 359 15.80 -17.32 -17.45
N GLU A 360 16.88 -17.11 -16.69
CA GLU A 360 16.96 -17.48 -15.27
C GLU A 360 15.99 -16.64 -14.43
N ILE A 361 15.94 -15.33 -14.70
CA ILE A 361 15.02 -14.40 -14.01
C ILE A 361 13.56 -14.72 -14.37
N LEU A 362 13.28 -14.99 -15.65
CA LEU A 362 11.94 -15.38 -16.08
C LEU A 362 11.52 -16.71 -15.44
N GLU A 363 12.42 -17.67 -15.29
CA GLU A 363 12.13 -18.94 -14.60
C GLU A 363 11.87 -18.72 -13.11
N LEU A 364 12.57 -17.79 -12.46
CA LEU A 364 12.32 -17.41 -11.07
C LEU A 364 10.91 -16.79 -10.90
N ILE A 365 10.55 -15.85 -11.78
CA ILE A 365 9.19 -15.26 -11.78
C ILE A 365 8.16 -16.35 -12.01
N LYS A 366 8.38 -17.23 -12.98
CA LYS A 366 7.50 -18.37 -13.26
C LYS A 366 7.32 -19.28 -12.05
N GLN A 367 8.41 -19.63 -11.35
CA GLN A 367 8.33 -20.43 -10.11
C GLN A 367 7.48 -19.72 -9.04
N GLN A 368 7.65 -18.41 -8.88
CA GLN A 368 6.82 -17.63 -7.96
C GLN A 368 5.35 -17.66 -8.35
N ARG A 369 5.00 -17.51 -9.64
CA ARG A 369 3.62 -17.60 -10.12
C ARG A 369 3.01 -18.98 -9.88
N LEU A 370 3.77 -20.04 -10.16
CA LEU A 370 3.34 -21.43 -9.91
C LEU A 370 3.08 -21.69 -8.43
N ASN A 371 3.95 -21.20 -7.54
CA ASN A 371 3.76 -21.30 -6.10
C ASN A 371 2.47 -20.58 -5.66
N ARG A 372 2.21 -19.38 -6.18
CA ARG A 372 0.95 -18.65 -5.91
C ARG A 372 -0.29 -19.38 -6.42
N LEU A 373 -0.22 -20.01 -7.59
CA LEU A 373 -1.30 -20.88 -8.05
C LEU A 373 -1.49 -22.09 -7.13
N CYS A 374 -0.41 -22.65 -6.59
CA CYS A 374 -0.48 -23.76 -5.64
C CYS A 374 -1.08 -23.36 -4.29
N GLU A 375 -0.82 -22.15 -3.81
CA GLU A 375 -1.50 -21.56 -2.65
C GLU A 375 -3.00 -21.40 -2.95
N GLY A 376 -3.33 -20.90 -4.14
CA GLY A 376 -4.69 -20.72 -4.62
C GLY A 376 -5.33 -19.40 -4.21
N SER A 377 -6.47 -19.10 -4.83
CA SER A 377 -7.18 -17.84 -4.61
C SER A 377 -8.69 -18.06 -4.57
N CYS A 378 -9.36 -17.15 -3.87
CA CYS A 378 -10.80 -17.08 -3.77
C CYS A 378 -11.37 -16.14 -4.82
N PHE A 379 -12.46 -16.54 -5.46
CA PHE A 379 -13.14 -15.84 -6.54
C PHE A 379 -14.62 -15.67 -6.24
N ARG A 380 -15.21 -14.56 -6.71
CA ARG A 380 -16.64 -14.29 -6.52
C ARG A 380 -17.44 -14.82 -7.71
N LYS A 381 -18.56 -15.52 -7.47
CA LYS A 381 -19.48 -15.94 -8.54
C LYS A 381 -20.30 -14.76 -9.06
N LEU A 382 -20.44 -14.68 -10.38
CA LEU A 382 -21.36 -13.75 -11.05
C LEU A 382 -22.80 -14.30 -10.94
N GLY A 383 -23.60 -13.77 -10.01
CA GLY A 383 -24.98 -14.21 -9.75
C GLY A 383 -25.97 -13.04 -9.56
N ASN A 384 -27.20 -13.24 -10.03
CA ASN A 384 -28.30 -12.26 -10.01
C ASN A 384 -28.66 -11.79 -8.58
N ARG A 385 -28.19 -10.58 -8.21
CA ARG A 385 -28.75 -9.54 -7.31
C ARG A 385 -29.65 -9.85 -6.09
N ARG A 386 -29.93 -11.09 -5.66
CA ARG A 386 -30.86 -11.34 -4.53
C ARG A 386 -30.56 -12.49 -3.56
N ARG A 387 -29.44 -13.20 -3.64
CA ARG A 387 -29.04 -14.21 -2.62
C ARG A 387 -27.51 -14.27 -2.52
N GLN A 388 -27.01 -14.44 -1.28
CA GLN A 388 -25.64 -14.72 -0.82
C GLN A 388 -24.53 -14.67 -1.89
N GLU A 389 -23.51 -13.82 -1.68
CA GLU A 389 -22.28 -13.85 -2.48
C GLU A 389 -21.62 -15.23 -2.33
N LYS A 390 -21.80 -16.09 -3.32
CA LYS A 390 -21.14 -17.39 -3.35
C LYS A 390 -19.71 -17.20 -3.81
N PHE A 391 -18.78 -17.61 -2.97
CA PHE A 391 -17.38 -17.68 -3.32
C PHE A 391 -17.08 -19.05 -3.91
N TRP A 392 -16.00 -19.13 -4.66
CA TRP A 392 -15.43 -20.40 -5.06
C TRP A 392 -13.92 -20.26 -5.06
N PHE A 393 -13.23 -21.34 -4.75
CA PHE A 393 -11.78 -21.34 -4.59
C PHE A 393 -11.17 -22.20 -5.67
N CYS A 394 -10.00 -21.78 -6.16
CA CYS A 394 -9.23 -22.56 -7.10
C CYS A 394 -7.77 -22.58 -6.66
N ARG A 395 -7.15 -23.76 -6.69
CA ARG A 395 -5.71 -23.94 -6.48
C ARG A 395 -5.13 -25.02 -7.38
N LEU A 396 -3.86 -24.90 -7.69
CA LEU A 396 -3.09 -25.88 -8.43
C LEU A 396 -2.51 -26.94 -7.50
N SER A 397 -2.57 -28.20 -7.90
CA SER A 397 -1.86 -29.29 -7.22
C SER A 397 -0.35 -29.04 -7.20
N LEU A 398 0.36 -29.44 -6.14
CA LEU A 398 1.82 -29.23 -5.99
C LEU A 398 2.68 -29.84 -7.12
N ASN A 399 2.17 -30.80 -7.87
CA ASN A 399 2.86 -31.37 -9.03
C ASN A 399 2.57 -30.62 -10.35
N HIS A 400 1.79 -29.53 -10.28
CA HIS A 400 1.35 -28.67 -11.38
C HIS A 400 0.49 -29.37 -12.45
N LYS A 401 -0.19 -30.47 -12.13
CA LYS A 401 -0.94 -31.27 -13.12
C LYS A 401 -2.45 -31.12 -13.06
N VAL A 402 -3.02 -30.64 -11.96
CA VAL A 402 -4.48 -30.56 -11.77
C VAL A 402 -4.85 -29.24 -11.10
N LEU A 403 -5.79 -28.51 -11.69
CA LEU A 403 -6.49 -27.41 -11.02
C LEU A 403 -7.65 -27.99 -10.24
N HIS A 404 -7.64 -27.77 -8.93
CA HIS A 404 -8.72 -28.12 -8.02
C HIS A 404 -9.57 -26.89 -7.78
N TYR A 405 -10.88 -27.03 -7.86
CA TYR A 405 -11.79 -25.95 -7.52
C TYR A 405 -13.08 -26.46 -6.90
N GLY A 406 -13.80 -25.54 -6.25
CA GLY A 406 -15.05 -25.86 -5.60
C GLY A 406 -15.69 -24.62 -5.04
N ASP A 407 -16.99 -24.72 -4.80
CA ASP A 407 -17.76 -23.66 -4.15
C ASP A 407 -17.37 -23.58 -2.69
N LEU A 408 -17.22 -22.35 -2.19
CA LEU A 408 -17.08 -22.09 -0.77
C LEU A 408 -18.29 -21.28 -0.30
N ASP A 409 -18.84 -21.68 0.84
CA ASP A 409 -19.90 -20.93 1.50
C ASP A 409 -19.37 -19.61 2.10
N GLU A 410 -18.05 -19.49 2.30
CA GLU A 410 -17.34 -18.35 2.90
C GLU A 410 -15.94 -18.13 2.32
N SER A 411 -15.34 -16.95 2.55
CA SER A 411 -13.93 -16.73 2.21
C SER A 411 -13.02 -17.50 3.18
N PRO A 412 -12.05 -18.29 2.69
CA PRO A 412 -11.23 -19.14 3.54
C PRO A 412 -10.21 -18.31 4.33
N GLN A 413 -10.15 -18.54 5.66
CA GLN A 413 -9.16 -17.97 6.56
C GLN A 413 -7.99 -18.96 6.74
N GLY A 414 -7.17 -19.10 5.70
CA GLY A 414 -6.03 -20.02 5.67
C GLY A 414 -5.99 -20.91 4.42
N GLU A 415 -5.09 -21.90 4.40
CA GLU A 415 -4.99 -22.84 3.29
C GLU A 415 -6.25 -23.71 3.17
N VAL A 416 -6.87 -23.74 1.99
CA VAL A 416 -8.02 -24.61 1.70
C VAL A 416 -7.52 -26.02 1.38
N PRO A 417 -7.92 -27.05 2.16
CA PRO A 417 -7.58 -28.44 1.86
C PRO A 417 -8.17 -28.90 0.52
N PHE A 418 -7.44 -29.74 -0.21
CA PHE A 418 -7.89 -30.29 -1.50
C PHE A 418 -9.21 -31.08 -1.41
N GLU A 419 -9.55 -31.58 -0.23
CA GLU A 419 -10.76 -32.38 0.04
C GLU A 419 -12.05 -31.56 -0.04
N LEU A 420 -11.98 -30.25 0.17
CA LEU A 420 -13.12 -29.33 0.03
C LEU A 420 -13.37 -28.93 -1.43
N LEU A 421 -12.45 -29.25 -2.34
CA LEU A 421 -12.53 -28.88 -3.76
C LEU A 421 -13.02 -30.10 -4.55
N SER A 422 -14.34 -30.12 -4.80
CA SER A 422 -15.05 -31.21 -5.46
C SER A 422 -14.61 -31.43 -6.91
N ASP A 423 -14.28 -30.35 -7.61
CA ASP A 423 -14.10 -30.33 -9.05
C ASP A 423 -12.63 -30.21 -9.44
N LYS A 424 -12.27 -30.80 -10.58
CA LYS A 424 -10.89 -30.95 -11.02
C LYS A 424 -10.78 -30.80 -12.53
N ILE A 425 -9.82 -30.01 -12.98
CA ILE A 425 -9.44 -29.90 -14.38
C ILE A 425 -7.97 -30.34 -14.50
N PRO A 426 -7.67 -31.44 -15.21
CA PRO A 426 -6.30 -31.76 -15.58
C PRO A 426 -5.70 -30.62 -16.41
N VAL A 427 -4.50 -30.17 -16.07
CA VAL A 427 -3.81 -29.07 -16.78
C VAL A 427 -3.54 -29.44 -18.23
N SER A 428 -3.39 -30.75 -18.54
CA SER A 428 -3.26 -31.27 -19.91
C SER A 428 -4.46 -30.96 -20.80
N ASP A 429 -5.63 -30.75 -20.19
CA ASP A 429 -6.88 -30.60 -20.91
C ASP A 429 -7.17 -29.10 -21.18
N ILE A 430 -6.42 -28.20 -20.54
CA ILE A 430 -6.55 -26.76 -20.76
C ILE A 430 -6.02 -26.39 -22.16
N LYS A 431 -6.90 -25.79 -22.97
CA LYS A 431 -6.59 -25.37 -24.36
C LYS A 431 -6.11 -23.93 -24.44
N SER A 432 -6.74 -23.04 -23.69
CA SER A 432 -6.39 -21.61 -23.70
C SER A 432 -6.98 -20.85 -22.52
N VAL A 433 -6.36 -19.71 -22.21
CA VAL A 433 -6.90 -18.71 -21.29
C VAL A 433 -7.43 -17.53 -22.11
N LEU A 434 -8.67 -17.13 -21.86
CA LEU A 434 -9.33 -15.96 -22.44
C LEU A 434 -9.35 -14.84 -21.40
N THR A 435 -9.30 -13.58 -21.84
CA THR A 435 -9.32 -12.42 -20.94
C THR A 435 -10.30 -11.35 -21.39
N GLY A 436 -10.83 -10.58 -20.44
CA GLY A 436 -11.75 -9.47 -20.65
C GLY A 436 -12.94 -9.81 -21.55
N LYS A 437 -13.11 -9.04 -22.64
CA LYS A 437 -14.23 -9.14 -23.58
C LYS A 437 -14.34 -10.49 -24.29
N ASP A 438 -13.24 -11.25 -24.37
CA ASP A 438 -13.21 -12.55 -25.03
C ASP A 438 -13.81 -13.66 -24.16
N CYS A 439 -13.95 -13.40 -22.85
CA CYS A 439 -14.59 -14.32 -21.92
C CYS A 439 -16.08 -14.50 -22.24
N PRO A 440 -16.61 -15.74 -22.30
CA PRO A 440 -18.01 -15.99 -22.64
C PRO A 440 -19.00 -15.25 -21.72
N HIS A 441 -18.67 -15.19 -20.42
CA HIS A 441 -19.49 -14.57 -19.38
C HIS A 441 -19.48 -13.03 -19.41
N MET A 442 -18.72 -12.41 -20.33
CA MET A 442 -18.63 -10.96 -20.53
C MET A 442 -19.32 -10.47 -21.81
N LYS A 443 -19.90 -11.37 -22.61
CA LYS A 443 -20.51 -11.05 -23.93
C LYS A 443 -21.93 -10.46 -23.86
N GLU A 444 -22.54 -10.34 -22.68
CA GLU A 444 -23.89 -9.78 -22.53
C GLU A 444 -23.94 -8.23 -22.57
N LYS A 445 -24.97 -7.67 -23.22
CA LYS A 445 -25.16 -6.22 -23.47
C LYS A 445 -25.24 -5.34 -22.20
N SER A 446 -25.37 -5.91 -21.00
CA SER A 446 -25.44 -5.21 -19.71
C SER A 446 -24.06 -4.91 -19.09
N ALA A 447 -23.01 -5.67 -19.45
CA ALA A 447 -21.66 -5.54 -18.88
C ALA A 447 -20.89 -4.30 -19.37
N LEU A 448 -21.33 -3.69 -20.48
CA LEU A 448 -20.78 -2.45 -21.05
C LEU A 448 -20.91 -1.22 -20.11
N LYS A 449 -21.65 -1.32 -19.00
CA LYS A 449 -21.74 -0.26 -17.98
C LYS A 449 -20.73 -0.43 -16.83
N GLN A 450 -19.95 -1.51 -16.78
CA GLN A 450 -19.00 -1.80 -15.70
C GLN A 450 -17.59 -2.11 -16.27
N ASN A 451 -16.95 -1.12 -16.90
CA ASN A 451 -15.59 -1.26 -17.47
C ASN A 451 -14.57 -1.88 -16.50
N LYS A 452 -14.71 -1.63 -15.19
CA LYS A 452 -13.77 -2.12 -14.16
C LYS A 452 -13.81 -3.65 -13.95
N VAL A 453 -14.93 -4.32 -14.23
CA VAL A 453 -15.05 -5.79 -14.08
C VAL A 453 -14.46 -6.51 -15.29
N LEU A 454 -14.58 -5.92 -16.49
CA LEU A 454 -14.01 -6.46 -17.72
C LEU A 454 -12.48 -6.60 -17.63
N GLU A 455 -11.80 -5.67 -16.98
CA GLU A 455 -10.33 -5.70 -16.84
C GLU A 455 -9.81 -6.78 -15.87
N LEU A 456 -10.70 -7.39 -15.09
CA LEU A 456 -10.39 -8.42 -14.09
C LEU A 456 -10.93 -9.81 -14.48
N ALA A 457 -11.66 -9.91 -15.59
CA ALA A 457 -12.27 -11.14 -16.05
C ALA A 457 -11.29 -12.00 -16.87
N PHE A 458 -11.25 -13.29 -16.60
CA PHE A 458 -10.53 -14.28 -17.40
C PHE A 458 -11.27 -15.63 -17.41
N SER A 459 -10.95 -16.52 -18.34
CA SER A 459 -11.62 -17.83 -18.43
C SER A 459 -10.65 -18.90 -18.92
N VAL A 460 -10.74 -20.09 -18.32
CA VAL A 460 -9.97 -21.27 -18.73
C VAL A 460 -10.86 -22.13 -19.61
N LEU A 461 -10.49 -22.28 -20.88
CA LEU A 461 -11.14 -23.17 -21.84
C LEU A 461 -10.46 -24.53 -21.78
N TYR A 462 -11.19 -25.57 -21.42
CA TYR A 462 -10.66 -26.95 -21.31
C TYR A 462 -11.44 -27.96 -22.16
N ASP A 463 -12.74 -27.75 -22.34
CA ASP A 463 -13.58 -28.54 -23.26
C ASP A 463 -14.07 -27.62 -24.41
N PRO A 464 -14.40 -28.12 -25.64
CA PRO A 464 -14.97 -27.27 -26.69
C PRO A 464 -16.17 -26.42 -26.26
N ASP A 465 -17.00 -26.92 -25.34
CA ASP A 465 -18.23 -26.26 -24.91
C ASP A 465 -18.22 -25.82 -23.42
N GLU A 466 -17.16 -26.13 -22.67
CA GLU A 466 -17.05 -25.76 -21.24
C GLU A 466 -15.86 -24.83 -20.96
N THR A 467 -16.17 -23.76 -20.22
CA THR A 467 -15.19 -22.79 -19.72
C THR A 467 -15.35 -22.61 -18.23
N LEU A 468 -14.23 -22.59 -17.51
CA LEU A 468 -14.19 -22.15 -16.13
C LEU A 468 -13.98 -20.64 -16.10
N ASN A 469 -14.97 -19.89 -15.61
CA ASN A 469 -15.03 -18.44 -15.68
C ASN A 469 -14.58 -17.79 -14.36
N PHE A 470 -13.70 -16.80 -14.44
CA PHE A 470 -13.11 -16.11 -13.30
C PHE A 470 -13.33 -14.60 -13.39
N VAL A 471 -13.50 -13.98 -12.22
CA VAL A 471 -13.33 -12.54 -12.02
C VAL A 471 -12.40 -12.36 -10.85
N ALA A 472 -11.19 -11.85 -11.12
CA ALA A 472 -10.19 -11.63 -10.09
C ALA A 472 -10.68 -10.57 -9.08
N PRO A 473 -10.31 -10.68 -7.79
CA PRO A 473 -10.68 -9.70 -6.77
C PRO A 473 -9.98 -8.34 -7.00
N ASN A 474 -8.78 -8.34 -7.56
CA ASN A 474 -7.99 -7.15 -7.86
C ASN A 474 -7.03 -7.39 -9.04
N LYS A 475 -6.34 -6.33 -9.50
CA LYS A 475 -5.43 -6.39 -10.64
C LYS A 475 -4.22 -7.29 -10.39
N TYR A 476 -3.74 -7.35 -9.15
CA TYR A 476 -2.61 -8.20 -8.77
C TYR A 476 -2.96 -9.68 -8.97
N GLU A 477 -4.06 -10.14 -8.40
CA GLU A 477 -4.54 -11.52 -8.55
C GLU A 477 -4.87 -11.87 -10.01
N TYR A 478 -5.42 -10.91 -10.77
CA TYR A 478 -5.59 -11.07 -12.21
C TYR A 478 -4.25 -11.38 -12.91
N CYS A 479 -3.21 -10.59 -12.64
CA CYS A 479 -1.88 -10.79 -13.23
C CYS A 479 -1.25 -12.11 -12.78
N ILE A 480 -1.34 -12.45 -11.49
CA ILE A 480 -0.83 -13.71 -10.94
C ILE A 480 -1.45 -14.91 -11.65
N TRP A 481 -2.78 -14.94 -11.77
CA TRP A 481 -3.49 -16.06 -12.38
C TRP A 481 -3.27 -16.16 -13.87
N THR A 482 -3.37 -15.05 -14.60
CA THR A 482 -3.18 -15.06 -16.06
C THR A 482 -1.75 -15.43 -16.44
N ASP A 483 -0.74 -14.86 -15.78
CA ASP A 483 0.66 -15.23 -16.02
C ASP A 483 0.97 -16.66 -15.57
N GLY A 484 0.49 -17.08 -14.40
CA GLY A 484 0.69 -18.45 -13.91
C GLY A 484 0.09 -19.50 -14.84
N LEU A 485 -1.13 -19.26 -15.34
CA LEU A 485 -1.78 -20.15 -16.32
C LEU A 485 -1.06 -20.13 -17.66
N CYS A 486 -0.60 -18.98 -18.14
CA CYS A 486 0.26 -18.91 -19.33
C CYS A 486 1.54 -19.73 -19.14
N ALA A 487 2.21 -19.58 -18.00
CA ALA A 487 3.42 -20.32 -17.68
C ALA A 487 3.20 -21.83 -17.59
N LEU A 488 2.07 -22.28 -17.03
CA LEU A 488 1.66 -23.69 -17.03
C LEU A 488 1.49 -24.25 -18.44
N LEU A 489 0.97 -23.44 -19.36
CA LEU A 489 0.74 -23.80 -20.75
C LEU A 489 1.99 -23.60 -21.64
N GLY A 490 3.14 -23.24 -21.06
CA GLY A 490 4.36 -22.95 -21.81
C GLY A 490 4.26 -21.71 -22.70
N ARG A 491 3.39 -20.76 -22.36
CA ARG A 491 3.22 -19.47 -23.03
C ARG A 491 3.94 -18.35 -22.27
N GLU A 492 4.21 -17.26 -22.96
CA GLU A 492 4.83 -16.08 -22.35
C GLU A 492 3.89 -15.40 -21.32
N MET A 493 4.48 -14.98 -20.21
CA MET A 493 3.82 -14.18 -19.17
C MET A 493 3.84 -12.71 -19.61
N GLY A 494 2.66 -12.13 -19.83
CA GLY A 494 2.51 -10.85 -20.53
C GLY A 494 2.02 -9.68 -19.68
N SER A 495 1.76 -9.90 -18.39
CA SER A 495 1.19 -8.85 -17.53
C SER A 495 2.20 -7.73 -17.19
N ASP A 496 1.66 -6.57 -16.81
CA ASP A 496 2.48 -5.45 -16.33
C ASP A 496 3.24 -5.80 -15.03
N LEU A 497 2.71 -6.72 -14.22
CA LEU A 497 3.37 -7.22 -13.02
C LEU A 497 4.63 -8.01 -13.39
N THR A 498 4.55 -8.91 -14.37
CA THR A 498 5.73 -9.65 -14.84
C THR A 498 6.77 -8.74 -15.46
N ARG A 499 6.35 -7.72 -16.22
CA ARG A 499 7.30 -6.72 -16.76
C ARG A 499 8.02 -5.96 -15.65
N SER A 500 7.28 -5.52 -14.63
CA SER A 500 7.83 -4.83 -13.47
C SER A 500 8.78 -5.71 -12.65
N ASP A 501 8.39 -6.96 -12.38
CA ASP A 501 9.24 -7.93 -11.66
C ASP A 501 10.52 -8.21 -12.44
N LEU A 502 10.40 -8.41 -13.76
CA LEU A 502 11.52 -8.66 -14.66
C LEU A 502 12.50 -7.49 -14.67
N ASP A 503 12.02 -6.26 -14.85
CA ASP A 503 12.85 -5.06 -14.87
C ASP A 503 13.56 -4.85 -13.52
N THR A 504 12.87 -5.12 -12.41
CA THR A 504 13.44 -4.99 -11.07
C THR A 504 14.53 -6.03 -10.82
N LEU A 505 14.23 -7.30 -11.05
CA LEU A 505 15.15 -8.42 -10.79
C LEU A 505 16.35 -8.39 -11.73
N ILE A 506 16.14 -8.09 -13.01
CA ILE A 506 17.25 -7.97 -13.96
C ILE A 506 18.14 -6.78 -13.64
N SER A 507 17.57 -5.64 -13.22
CA SER A 507 18.36 -4.49 -12.79
C SER A 507 19.22 -4.80 -11.56
N MET A 508 18.65 -5.51 -10.59
CA MET A 508 19.40 -5.95 -9.40
C MET A 508 20.50 -6.95 -9.74
N GLU A 509 20.20 -8.00 -10.51
CA GLU A 509 21.18 -9.02 -10.89
C GLU A 509 22.30 -8.43 -11.76
N MET A 510 21.96 -7.56 -12.71
CA MET A 510 22.94 -6.84 -13.52
C MET A 510 23.86 -5.99 -12.64
N LYS A 511 23.31 -5.24 -11.67
CA LYS A 511 24.14 -4.47 -10.72
C LYS A 511 25.06 -5.39 -9.92
N LEU A 512 24.58 -6.53 -9.45
CA LEU A 512 25.39 -7.49 -8.70
C LEU A 512 26.56 -8.03 -9.53
N ARG A 513 26.31 -8.39 -10.80
CA ARG A 513 27.36 -8.90 -11.72
C ARG A 513 28.38 -7.83 -12.13
N LEU A 514 27.98 -6.57 -12.10
CA LEU A 514 28.82 -5.43 -12.49
C LEU A 514 29.53 -4.76 -11.30
N LEU A 515 29.25 -5.16 -10.05
CA LEU A 515 29.88 -4.61 -8.84
C LEU A 515 31.42 -4.66 -8.92
N ASP A 516 31.99 -5.79 -9.35
CA ASP A 516 33.44 -5.97 -9.45
C ASP A 516 34.08 -5.17 -10.59
N LEU A 517 33.26 -4.59 -11.47
CA LEU A 517 33.68 -3.76 -12.62
C LEU A 517 33.38 -2.28 -12.40
N GLU A 518 32.99 -1.88 -11.18
CA GLU A 518 32.68 -0.49 -10.85
C GLU A 518 33.92 0.40 -11.06
N ASN A 519 33.79 1.41 -11.94
CA ASN A 519 34.87 2.30 -12.41
C ASN A 519 35.87 1.69 -13.43
N ILE A 520 35.61 0.51 -13.98
CA ILE A 520 36.38 -0.09 -15.07
C ILE A 520 35.69 0.19 -16.40
N THR A 521 36.43 0.70 -17.39
CA THR A 521 35.88 0.92 -18.73
C THR A 521 35.56 -0.41 -19.40
N ILE A 522 34.30 -0.59 -19.80
CA ILE A 522 33.83 -1.80 -20.47
C ILE A 522 34.25 -1.72 -21.95
N PRO A 523 35.04 -2.68 -22.46
CA PRO A 523 35.49 -2.65 -23.85
C PRO A 523 34.32 -2.96 -24.80
N GLU A 524 34.22 -2.22 -25.92
CA GLU A 524 33.19 -2.47 -26.94
C GLU A 524 33.33 -3.85 -27.62
N ALA A 525 34.56 -4.38 -27.69
CA ALA A 525 34.87 -5.68 -28.25
C ALA A 525 35.62 -6.56 -27.22
N PRO A 526 35.30 -7.86 -27.11
CA PRO A 526 36.04 -8.77 -26.24
C PRO A 526 37.54 -8.76 -26.58
N PRO A 527 38.45 -8.55 -25.61
CA PRO A 527 39.88 -8.67 -25.84
C PRO A 527 40.23 -10.05 -26.42
N PRO A 528 41.17 -10.15 -27.37
CA PRO A 528 41.51 -11.43 -27.99
C PRO A 528 42.05 -12.40 -26.94
N VAL A 529 41.48 -13.61 -26.90
CA VAL A 529 41.99 -14.69 -26.05
C VAL A 529 43.38 -15.09 -26.58
N PRO A 530 44.46 -14.96 -25.77
CA PRO A 530 45.79 -15.34 -26.21
C PRO A 530 45.85 -16.85 -26.51
N LYS A 531 46.72 -17.24 -27.45
CA LYS A 531 46.93 -18.66 -27.77
C LYS A 531 47.34 -19.43 -26.52
N GLU A 532 46.78 -20.63 -26.35
CA GLU A 532 47.16 -21.52 -25.25
C GLU A 532 48.68 -21.71 -25.21
N PRO A 533 49.32 -21.62 -24.03
CA PRO A 533 50.75 -21.86 -23.90
C PRO A 533 51.12 -23.27 -24.40
N ILE A 534 52.08 -23.34 -25.32
CA ILE A 534 52.49 -24.57 -26.02
C ILE A 534 53.10 -25.63 -25.06
N ARG A 535 53.41 -25.26 -23.81
CA ARG A 535 53.94 -26.18 -22.78
C ARG A 535 52.82 -26.66 -21.86
N HIS A 536 52.24 -27.81 -22.22
CA HIS A 536 51.40 -28.72 -21.42
C HIS A 536 51.34 -28.40 -19.92
N PHE A 537 50.20 -27.94 -19.41
CA PHE A 537 49.70 -28.02 -18.01
C PHE A 537 50.73 -27.93 -16.85
N ARG A 538 51.89 -27.31 -17.04
CA ARG A 538 52.85 -27.03 -15.98
C ARG A 538 52.44 -25.68 -15.42
N PHE A 539 51.52 -25.72 -14.47
CA PHE A 539 51.11 -24.55 -13.71
C PHE A 539 52.37 -23.88 -13.14
N SER A 540 52.53 -22.59 -13.40
CA SER A 540 53.62 -21.80 -12.84
C SER A 540 53.48 -21.80 -11.32
N ILE A 541 54.30 -22.59 -10.62
CA ILE A 541 54.43 -22.46 -9.17
C ILE A 541 55.23 -21.17 -8.94
N CYS A 542 54.53 -20.07 -8.68
CA CYS A 542 55.15 -18.83 -8.24
C CYS A 542 55.70 -19.07 -6.82
N GLY A 543 56.98 -19.43 -6.71
CA GLY A 543 57.59 -19.67 -5.40
C GLY A 543 58.85 -20.53 -5.30
N GLN A 544 59.58 -20.83 -6.40
CA GLN A 544 60.95 -21.36 -6.25
C GLN A 544 61.94 -20.48 -7.00
N THR A 545 62.64 -19.69 -6.19
CA THR A 545 63.93 -19.06 -6.47
C THR A 545 64.87 -20.03 -7.18
N GLU A 546 65.43 -19.57 -8.30
CA GLU A 546 66.63 -20.15 -8.91
C GLU A 546 67.78 -20.12 -7.87
N PHE A 547 68.50 -21.23 -7.76
CA PHE A 547 69.84 -21.31 -7.19
C PHE A 547 70.87 -21.20 -8.30
#